data_AF-A0A524MDQ1-F1
#
_entry.id   AF-A0A524MDQ1-F1
#
_cell.length_a   1.000
_cell.length_b   1.000
_cell.length_c   1.000
_cell.angle_alpha   90.00
_cell.angle_beta   90.00
_cell.angle_gamma   90.00
#
_symmetry.space_group_name_H-M   'P 1'
#
loop_
_entity.id
_entity.type
_entity.pdbx_description
1 polymer ?
#
loop_
_entity_poly.entity_id
_entity_poly.type
_entity_poly.pdbx_seq_one_letter_code
_entity_poly.pdbx_strand_id
1 'polypeptide(L)'
;MESDANETGGKKKEKIVILRSDGEAHGLGDDVLAAAGEALEGALTSALSNREHVVMVRVNTEMLEKLDMLVESSICTSRSSAAAFILQEGIQANASFFASVEEATKKMVALKSDLKRKAHPASGDLPHKEDSA
;
A
#
# COMPACT_ATOMS: atom_id res chain seq x y z
N MET A 1 8.80 34.75 -34.33
CA MET A 1 10.17 34.35 -33.96
C MET A 1 10.18 34.26 -32.46
N GLU A 2 9.67 33.14 -31.96
CA GLU A 2 10.44 31.94 -31.57
C GLU A 2 10.72 32.06 -30.06
N SER A 3 9.98 31.30 -29.25
CA SER A 3 10.39 29.98 -28.71
C SER A 3 11.41 30.17 -27.57
N ASP A 4 11.42 29.44 -26.47
CA ASP A 4 10.75 28.22 -26.08
C ASP A 4 10.79 28.13 -24.54
N ALA A 5 9.98 27.23 -24.00
CA ALA A 5 9.95 26.89 -22.59
C ALA A 5 11.29 26.28 -22.11
N ASN A 6 11.61 26.42 -20.82
CA ASN A 6 12.39 25.36 -20.17
C ASN A 6 12.09 25.28 -18.66
N GLU A 7 11.09 24.46 -18.32
CA GLU A 7 11.12 23.67 -17.10
C GLU A 7 12.35 22.75 -17.15
N THR A 8 13.19 22.73 -16.13
CA THR A 8 13.99 21.52 -15.90
C THR A 8 14.17 21.32 -14.40
N GLY A 9 13.52 20.26 -13.94
CA GLY A 9 13.50 19.81 -12.56
C GLY A 9 14.88 19.54 -11.97
N GLY A 10 14.92 19.71 -10.64
CA GLY A 10 16.04 19.31 -9.82
C GLY A 10 16.33 17.83 -9.98
N LYS A 11 17.41 17.51 -10.68
CA LYS A 11 17.93 16.15 -10.78
C LYS A 11 18.42 15.71 -9.40
N LYS A 12 17.72 14.72 -8.83
CA LYS A 12 18.07 14.01 -7.60
C LYS A 12 19.45 13.37 -7.80
N LYS A 13 20.43 13.74 -6.97
CA LYS A 13 21.80 13.20 -7.05
C LYS A 13 21.79 11.75 -6.58
N GLU A 14 21.95 10.81 -7.51
CA GLU A 14 22.26 9.42 -7.16
C GLU A 14 23.65 9.35 -6.52
N LYS A 15 23.71 8.85 -5.28
CA LYS A 15 24.97 8.49 -4.64
C LYS A 15 25.45 7.17 -5.24
N ILE A 16 26.27 7.25 -6.28
CA ILE A 16 27.03 6.10 -6.76
C ILE A 16 28.21 5.92 -5.81
N VAL A 17 28.19 4.82 -5.05
CA VAL A 17 29.32 4.40 -4.21
C VAL A 17 30.32 3.70 -5.12
N ILE A 18 31.37 4.40 -5.53
CA ILE A 18 32.49 3.82 -6.27
C ILE A 18 33.44 3.20 -5.25
N LEU A 19 33.43 1.88 -5.13
CA LEU A 19 34.37 1.13 -4.30
C LEU A 19 35.72 1.07 -5.02
N ARG A 20 36.67 1.89 -4.58
CA ARG A 20 38.09 1.74 -4.94
C ARG A 20 38.62 0.50 -4.25
N SER A 21 38.92 -0.53 -5.05
CA SER A 21 39.57 -1.74 -4.59
C SER A 21 41.08 -1.50 -4.66
N ASP A 22 41.60 -0.88 -3.61
CA ASP A 22 43.03 -0.79 -3.33
C ASP A 22 43.33 -1.97 -2.40
N GLY A 23 44.24 -2.85 -2.82
CA GLY A 23 44.33 -4.22 -2.32
C GLY A 23 44.47 -4.39 -0.81
N GLU A 24 43.81 -5.43 -0.28
CA GLU A 24 44.36 -6.56 0.48
C GLU A 24 43.17 -7.47 0.85
N ALA A 25 43.25 -8.74 0.45
CA ALA A 25 42.16 -9.70 0.56
C ALA A 25 42.07 -10.29 1.97
N HIS A 26 41.33 -9.63 2.86
CA HIS A 26 40.85 -10.24 4.10
C HIS A 26 39.38 -9.88 4.35
N GLY A 27 38.50 -10.88 4.25
CA GLY A 27 37.18 -10.88 4.91
C GLY A 27 36.10 -9.97 4.34
N LEU A 28 35.91 -9.86 3.02
CA LEU A 28 34.82 -9.07 2.42
C LEU A 28 33.45 -9.79 2.31
N GLY A 29 33.34 -11.02 2.82
CA GLY A 29 32.13 -11.85 2.64
C GLY A 29 31.02 -11.57 3.66
N ASP A 30 31.38 -11.44 4.93
CA ASP A 30 30.41 -11.46 6.02
C ASP A 30 29.73 -10.10 6.24
N ASP A 31 30.47 -8.99 6.10
CA ASP A 31 29.95 -7.64 6.32
C ASP A 31 28.96 -7.19 5.23
N VAL A 32 29.18 -7.62 3.98
CA VAL A 32 28.27 -7.29 2.86
C VAL A 32 26.98 -8.11 2.95
N LEU A 33 27.08 -9.37 3.38
CA LEU A 33 25.92 -10.24 3.58
C LEU A 33 25.10 -9.78 4.80
N ALA A 34 25.76 -9.34 5.88
CA ALA A 34 25.10 -8.75 7.05
C ALA A 34 24.39 -7.44 6.67
N ALA A 35 25.06 -6.52 5.97
CA ALA A 35 24.46 -5.24 5.57
C ALA A 35 23.30 -5.41 4.58
N ALA A 36 23.38 -6.39 3.66
CA ALA A 36 22.28 -6.73 2.75
C ALA A 36 21.11 -7.40 3.49
N GLY A 37 21.41 -8.26 4.47
CA GLY A 37 20.44 -8.88 5.36
C GLY A 37 19.67 -7.86 6.18
N GLU A 38 20.38 -6.93 6.84
CA GLU A 38 19.79 -5.86 7.64
C GLU A 38 18.94 -4.89 6.80
N ALA A 39 19.37 -4.55 5.59
CA ALA A 39 18.61 -3.68 4.69
C ALA A 39 17.32 -4.35 4.17
N LEU A 40 17.39 -5.65 3.87
CA LEU A 40 16.23 -6.45 3.45
C LEU A 40 15.27 -6.69 4.63
N GLU A 41 15.80 -7.02 5.80
CA GLU A 41 15.05 -7.18 7.04
C GLU A 41 14.39 -5.87 7.47
N GLY A 42 15.08 -4.74 7.32
CA GLY A 42 14.52 -3.40 7.60
C GLY A 42 13.41 -3.02 6.62
N ALA A 43 13.56 -3.31 5.33
CA ALA A 43 12.51 -3.09 4.32
C ALA A 43 11.30 -4.01 4.55
N LEU A 44 11.54 -5.27 4.90
CA LEU A 44 10.51 -6.25 5.22
C LEU A 44 9.78 -5.88 6.53
N THR A 45 10.52 -5.55 7.58
CA THR A 45 9.95 -5.12 8.87
C THR A 45 9.15 -3.84 8.70
N SER A 46 9.66 -2.85 7.96
CA SER A 46 8.92 -1.61 7.68
C SER A 46 7.63 -1.87 6.88
N ALA A 47 7.63 -2.85 5.96
CA ALA A 47 6.43 -3.28 5.24
C ALA A 47 5.46 -4.10 6.14
N LEU A 48 5.97 -4.76 7.18
CA LEU A 48 5.18 -5.59 8.11
C LEU A 48 4.64 -4.81 9.32
N SER A 49 5.30 -3.74 9.76
CA SER A 49 4.97 -3.00 10.98
C SER A 49 3.68 -2.18 10.92
N ASN A 50 3.02 -2.08 9.77
CA ASN A 50 1.84 -1.22 9.59
C ASN A 50 0.51 -1.99 9.43
N ARG A 51 0.40 -3.20 9.97
CA ARG A 51 -0.83 -4.02 9.88
C ARG A 51 -1.60 -4.00 11.21
N GLU A 52 -2.34 -2.92 11.46
CA GLU A 52 -3.22 -2.76 12.64
C GLU A 52 -4.46 -3.68 12.60
N HIS A 53 -4.77 -4.27 11.45
CA HIS A 53 -5.98 -5.08 11.25
C HIS A 53 -5.65 -6.55 11.02
N VAL A 54 -6.22 -7.41 11.86
CA VAL A 54 -6.10 -8.87 11.76
C VAL A 54 -7.37 -9.43 11.12
N VAL A 55 -7.19 -10.21 10.05
CA VAL A 55 -8.28 -10.95 9.40
C VAL A 55 -8.00 -12.44 9.54
N MET A 56 -8.97 -13.20 10.05
CA MET A 56 -8.91 -14.66 10.08
C MET A 56 -9.52 -15.20 8.78
N VAL A 57 -8.75 -15.96 8.01
CA VAL A 57 -9.18 -16.51 6.71
C VAL A 57 -9.08 -18.03 6.76
N ARG A 58 -10.10 -18.71 6.22
CA ARG A 58 -10.03 -20.16 5.99
C ARG A 58 -9.28 -20.43 4.69
N VAL A 59 -8.29 -21.32 4.76
CA VAL A 59 -7.51 -21.77 3.61
C VAL A 59 -7.69 -23.27 3.41
N ASN A 60 -7.52 -23.72 2.17
CA ASN A 60 -7.49 -25.15 1.86
C ASN A 60 -6.06 -25.71 2.04
N THR A 61 -5.92 -27.03 1.96
CA THR A 61 -4.63 -27.72 2.14
C THR A 61 -3.56 -27.22 1.18
N GLU A 62 -3.91 -27.08 -0.10
CA GLU A 62 -2.96 -26.63 -1.13
C GLU A 62 -2.42 -25.22 -0.82
N MET A 63 -3.30 -24.28 -0.47
CA MET A 63 -2.87 -22.93 -0.08
C MET A 63 -2.00 -22.96 1.16
N LEU A 64 -2.34 -23.79 2.16
CA LEU A 64 -1.53 -23.93 3.37
C LEU A 64 -0.11 -24.42 3.05
N GLU A 65 0.03 -25.41 2.18
CA GLU A 65 1.33 -25.92 1.72
C GLU A 65 2.15 -24.83 0.99
N LYS A 66 1.51 -24.00 0.16
CA LYS A 66 2.21 -22.88 -0.51
C LYS A 66 2.66 -21.81 0.49
N LEU A 67 1.84 -21.52 1.50
CA LEU A 67 2.22 -20.59 2.57
C LEU A 67 3.39 -21.14 3.38
N ASP A 68 3.39 -22.43 3.67
CA ASP A 68 4.49 -23.11 4.38
C ASP A 68 5.78 -23.06 3.57
N MET A 69 5.72 -23.31 2.27
CA MET A 69 6.89 -23.21 1.38
C MET A 69 7.53 -21.81 1.41
N LEU A 70 6.72 -20.74 1.50
CA LEU A 70 7.24 -19.37 1.62
C LEU A 70 7.90 -19.10 2.97
N VAL A 71 7.47 -19.78 4.03
CA VAL A 71 8.08 -19.68 5.36
C VAL A 71 9.37 -20.50 5.41
N GLU A 72 9.33 -21.74 4.92
CA GLU A 72 10.48 -22.66 4.88
C GLU A 72 11.62 -22.13 4.03
N SER A 73 11.32 -21.44 2.93
CA SER A 73 12.31 -20.76 2.08
C SER A 73 12.88 -19.48 2.69
N SER A 74 12.50 -19.12 3.92
CA SER A 74 12.91 -17.89 4.62
C SER A 74 12.54 -16.58 3.89
N ILE A 75 11.64 -16.65 2.90
CA ILE A 75 11.09 -15.46 2.23
C ILE A 75 10.15 -14.72 3.18
N CYS A 76 9.43 -15.45 4.03
CA CYS A 76 8.47 -14.93 4.97
C CYS A 76 8.75 -15.44 6.39
N THR A 77 8.62 -14.57 7.38
CA THR A 77 8.86 -14.92 8.79
C THR A 77 7.73 -15.75 9.40
N SER A 78 6.52 -15.72 8.82
CA SER A 78 5.35 -16.45 9.28
C SER A 78 4.32 -16.70 8.19
N ARG A 79 3.39 -17.61 8.44
CA ARG A 79 2.27 -17.88 7.52
C ARG A 79 1.39 -16.66 7.27
N SER A 80 1.16 -15.84 8.30
CA SER A 80 0.38 -14.61 8.18
C SER A 80 1.13 -13.55 7.36
N SER A 81 2.47 -13.47 7.47
CA SER A 81 3.26 -12.59 6.60
C SER A 81 3.24 -13.07 5.16
N ALA A 82 3.35 -14.38 4.92
CA ALA A 82 3.23 -14.99 3.59
C ALA A 82 1.85 -14.76 2.96
N ALA A 83 0.77 -14.95 3.73
CA ALA A 83 -0.59 -14.71 3.24
C ALA A 83 -0.76 -13.26 2.81
N ALA A 84 -0.29 -12.33 3.62
CA ALA A 84 -0.43 -10.92 3.31
C ALA A 84 0.54 -10.43 2.22
N PHE A 85 1.69 -11.09 2.01
CA PHE A 85 2.52 -10.91 0.83
C PHE A 85 1.75 -11.30 -0.44
N ILE A 86 1.14 -12.49 -0.47
CA ILE A 86 0.32 -12.95 -1.60
C ILE A 86 -0.88 -12.03 -1.83
N LEU A 87 -1.57 -11.58 -0.78
CA LEU A 87 -2.69 -10.65 -0.90
C LEU A 87 -2.25 -9.32 -1.53
N GLN A 88 -1.09 -8.79 -1.12
CA GLN A 88 -0.55 -7.55 -1.68
C GLN A 88 -0.23 -7.70 -3.18
N GLU A 89 0.45 -8.78 -3.56
CA GLU A 89 0.72 -9.09 -4.96
C GLU A 89 -0.57 -9.32 -5.76
N GLY A 90 -1.55 -9.99 -5.17
CA GLY A 90 -2.87 -10.19 -5.77
C GLY A 90 -3.63 -8.88 -6.01
N ILE A 91 -3.53 -7.92 -5.09
CA ILE A 91 -4.12 -6.57 -5.26
C ILE A 91 -3.43 -5.83 -6.40
N GLN A 92 -2.09 -5.85 -6.45
CA GLN A 92 -1.33 -5.19 -7.50
C GLN A 92 -1.58 -5.81 -8.88
N ALA A 93 -1.58 -7.14 -8.98
CA ALA A 93 -1.86 -7.86 -10.21
C ALA A 93 -3.26 -7.57 -10.77
N ASN A 94 -4.23 -7.27 -9.89
CA ASN A 94 -5.61 -6.97 -10.24
C ASN A 94 -5.97 -5.48 -10.06
N ALA A 95 -4.99 -4.57 -10.13
CA ALA A 95 -5.20 -3.15 -9.85
C ALA A 95 -6.31 -2.51 -10.72
N SER A 96 -6.41 -2.91 -12.00
CA SER A 96 -7.44 -2.42 -12.93
C SER A 96 -8.86 -2.86 -12.53
N PHE A 97 -9.00 -4.08 -12.00
CA PHE A 97 -10.26 -4.58 -11.47
C PHE A 97 -10.67 -3.78 -10.22
N PHE A 98 -9.75 -3.57 -9.28
CA PHE A 98 -10.04 -2.78 -8.09
C PHE A 98 -10.39 -1.32 -8.42
N ALA A 99 -9.70 -0.70 -9.40
CA ALA A 99 -10.04 0.64 -9.88
C ALA A 99 -11.47 0.72 -10.44
N SER A 100 -11.89 -0.30 -11.19
CA SER A 100 -13.25 -0.39 -11.75
C SER A 100 -14.31 -0.54 -10.65
N VAL A 101 -14.03 -1.38 -9.63
CA VAL A 101 -14.90 -1.55 -8.45
C VAL A 101 -15.00 -0.25 -7.66
N GLU A 102 -13.88 0.48 -7.49
CA GLU A 102 -13.85 1.77 -6.81
C GLU A 102 -14.70 2.81 -7.53
N GLU A 103 -14.58 2.91 -8.86
CA GLU A 103 -15.39 3.82 -9.68
C GLU A 103 -16.89 3.52 -9.54
N ALA A 104 -17.28 2.25 -9.65
CA ALA A 104 -18.67 1.83 -9.48
C ALA A 104 -19.20 2.17 -8.06
N THR A 105 -18.39 1.93 -7.03
CA THR A 105 -18.74 2.22 -5.63
C THR A 105 -18.91 3.72 -5.41
N LYS A 106 -18.02 4.56 -5.97
CA LYS A 106 -18.15 6.02 -5.92
C LYS A 106 -19.45 6.51 -6.54
N LYS A 107 -19.82 5.97 -7.70
CA LYS A 107 -21.10 6.28 -8.37
C LYS A 107 -22.30 5.91 -7.48
N MET A 108 -22.27 4.75 -6.81
CA MET A 108 -23.33 4.35 -5.88
C MET A 108 -23.44 5.29 -4.68
N VAL A 109 -22.31 5.70 -4.09
CA VAL A 109 -22.31 6.63 -2.95
C VAL A 109 -22.81 8.01 -3.37
N ALA A 110 -22.35 8.52 -4.52
CA ALA A 110 -22.83 9.78 -5.07
C ALA A 110 -24.35 9.75 -5.31
N LEU A 111 -24.85 8.69 -5.94
CA LEU A 111 -26.28 8.52 -6.20
C LEU A 111 -27.10 8.41 -4.90
N LYS A 112 -26.61 7.67 -3.89
CA LYS A 112 -27.25 7.61 -2.56
C LYS A 112 -27.29 8.98 -1.89
N SER A 113 -26.22 9.77 -2.01
CA SER A 113 -26.16 11.12 -1.45
C SER A 113 -27.12 12.08 -2.15
N ASP A 114 -27.23 11.98 -3.48
CA ASP A 114 -28.15 12.76 -4.30
C ASP A 114 -29.60 12.42 -3.99
N LEU A 115 -29.91 11.13 -3.82
CA LEU A 115 -31.23 10.68 -3.38
C LEU A 115 -31.55 11.20 -1.98
N LYS A 116 -30.60 11.12 -1.03
CA LYS A 116 -30.81 11.66 0.33
C LYS A 116 -31.05 13.17 0.31
N ARG A 117 -30.36 13.92 -0.56
CA ARG A 117 -30.57 15.37 -0.73
C ARG A 117 -31.94 15.68 -1.33
N LYS A 118 -32.37 14.95 -2.36
CA LYS A 118 -33.66 15.16 -3.04
C LYS A 118 -34.86 14.68 -2.22
N ALA A 119 -34.69 13.61 -1.44
CA ALA A 119 -35.71 13.03 -0.58
C ALA A 119 -35.83 13.74 0.79
N HIS A 120 -35.03 14.78 1.04
CA HIS A 120 -35.19 15.68 2.19
C HIS A 120 -35.77 17.02 1.73
N PRO A 121 -37.08 17.14 1.47
CA PRO A 121 -37.73 18.43 1.34
C PRO A 121 -37.84 19.06 2.73
N ALA A 122 -37.32 20.27 2.88
CA ALA A 122 -37.72 21.29 3.86
C ALA A 122 -38.61 20.80 5.02
N SER A 123 -38.00 20.30 6.09
CA SER A 123 -38.66 20.19 7.39
C SER A 123 -37.84 20.95 8.42
N GLY A 124 -38.14 22.24 8.57
CA GLY A 124 -37.60 23.04 9.67
C GLY A 124 -37.61 24.55 9.51
N ASP A 125 -38.65 25.17 8.95
CA ASP A 125 -38.95 26.58 9.25
C ASP A 125 -40.46 26.74 9.35
N LEU A 126 -40.97 26.63 10.58
CA LEU A 126 -42.31 27.10 10.94
C LEU A 126 -42.12 28.47 11.58
N PRO A 127 -42.75 29.54 11.08
CA PRO A 127 -42.71 30.83 11.75
C PRO A 127 -43.39 30.71 13.11
N HIS A 128 -42.64 30.91 14.19
CA HIS A 128 -43.21 31.11 15.51
C HIS A 128 -44.08 32.37 15.47
N LYS A 129 -45.40 32.17 15.57
CA LYS A 129 -46.34 33.26 15.86
C LYS A 129 -45.96 33.87 17.21
N GLU A 130 -45.81 35.18 17.20
CA GLU A 130 -45.79 36.02 18.38
C GLU A 130 -47.14 35.85 19.10
N ASP A 131 -47.12 35.17 20.25
CA ASP A 131 -48.23 35.21 21.19
C ASP A 131 -48.18 36.55 21.93
N SER A 132 -49.01 37.49 21.47
CA SER A 132 -49.51 38.59 22.28
C SER A 132 -50.28 38.04 23.48
N ALA A 133 -49.84 38.39 24.69
CA ALA A 133 -50.66 38.47 25.89
C ALA A 133 -50.14 39.62 26.78
#